data_AF-A0A954STC6-F1
#
_entry.id   AF-A0A954STC6-F1
#
_cell.length_a   1.000
_cell.length_b   1.000
_cell.length_c   1.000
_cell.angle_alpha   90.00
_cell.angle_beta   90.00
_cell.angle_gamma   90.00
#
_symmetry.space_group_name_H-M   'P 1'
#
loop_
_entity.id
_entity.type
_entity.pdbx_description
1 polymer ?
#
loop_
_entity_poly.entity_id
_entity_poly.type
_entity_poly.pdbx_seq_one_letter_code
_entity_poly.pdbx_strand_id
1 'polypeptide(L)' 'VGNIVNHRRVRIQGMLLTMKMGRYDQADRISGWCRELRQWGFPNLSVRQLATGRCEVCIAARRDWQAGNER' A
#
# COMPACT_ATOMS: atom_id res chain seq x y z
N VAL A 1 -4.86 2.82 -9.50
CA VAL A 1 -3.74 1.97 -9.00
C VAL A 1 -4.08 0.49 -9.06
N GLY A 2 -5.19 0.04 -8.47
CA GLY A 2 -5.59 -1.39 -8.48
C GLY A 2 -5.56 -2.05 -9.86
N ASN A 3 -6.03 -1.36 -10.92
CA ASN A 3 -5.98 -1.89 -12.29
C ASN A 3 -4.56 -2.19 -12.79
N ILE A 4 -3.55 -1.42 -12.37
CA ILE A 4 -2.14 -1.64 -12.75
C ILE A 4 -1.60 -2.83 -11.95
N VAL A 5 -1.84 -2.82 -10.64
CA VAL A 5 -1.33 -3.80 -9.69
C VAL A 5 -1.88 -5.22 -9.95
N ASN A 6 -3.14 -5.31 -10.35
CA ASN A 6 -3.83 -6.57 -10.62
C ASN A 6 -3.73 -7.00 -12.10
N HIS A 7 -3.02 -6.24 -12.94
CA HIS A 7 -2.90 -6.58 -14.35
C HIS A 7 -1.99 -7.81 -14.54
N ARG A 8 -2.46 -8.83 -15.28
CA ARG A 8 -1.76 -10.12 -15.45
C ARG A 8 -0.35 -10.02 -16.05
N ARG A 9 -0.06 -8.95 -16.82
CA ARG A 9 1.26 -8.71 -17.43
C ARG A 9 2.20 -7.86 -16.56
N VAL A 10 1.75 -7.42 -15.38
CA VAL A 10 2.50 -6.57 -14.48
C VAL A 10 2.89 -7.38 -13.25
N ARG A 11 4.16 -7.36 -12.86
CA ARG A 11 4.67 -7.99 -11.64
C ARG A 11 5.30 -6.93 -10.73
N ILE A 12 4.46 -6.32 -9.89
CA ILE A 12 4.91 -5.35 -8.87
C ILE A 12 5.22 -6.10 -7.57
N GLN A 13 6.47 -5.98 -7.10
CA GLN A 13 6.94 -6.59 -5.84
C GLN A 13 6.67 -5.70 -4.62
N GLY A 14 6.59 -4.38 -4.82
CA GLY A 14 6.29 -3.43 -3.76
C GLY A 14 5.89 -2.07 -4.30
N MET A 15 5.28 -1.27 -3.43
CA MET A 15 4.74 0.06 -3.74
C MET A 15 4.97 1.02 -2.59
N LEU A 16 5.16 2.29 -2.93
CA LEU A 16 5.05 3.42 -2.01
C LEU A 16 3.83 4.23 -2.42
N LEU A 17 2.87 4.40 -1.52
CA LEU A 17 1.60 5.05 -1.80
C LEU A 17 1.38 6.21 -0.83
N THR A 18 1.25 7.42 -1.36
CA THR A 18 0.85 8.59 -0.56
C THR A 18 -0.67 8.72 -0.59
N MET A 19 -1.30 8.48 0.55
CA MET A 19 -2.75 8.52 0.72
C MET A 19 -3.17 9.83 1.37
N LYS A 20 -4.02 10.60 0.68
CA LYS A 20 -4.57 11.87 1.17
C LYS A 20 -5.88 11.61 1.90
N MET A 21 -5.96 12.01 3.17
CA MET A 21 -7.20 11.97 3.97
C MET A 21 -7.98 13.27 3.87
N GLY A 22 -7.31 14.39 3.58
CA GLY A 22 -7.93 15.73 3.51
C GLY A 22 -8.23 16.35 4.88
N ARG A 23 -8.74 15.55 5.84
CA ARG A 23 -8.98 15.95 7.24
C ARG A 23 -8.58 14.85 8.22
N TYR A 24 -8.28 15.20 9.46
CA TYR A 24 -7.80 14.27 10.51
C TYR A 24 -8.87 13.29 11.00
N ASP A 25 -10.14 13.71 11.00
CA ASP A 25 -11.30 12.87 11.35
C ASP A 25 -11.53 11.71 10.36
N GLN A 26 -10.82 11.71 9.22
CA GLN A 26 -10.86 10.63 8.25
C GLN A 26 -9.71 9.60 8.43
N ALA A 27 -8.99 9.64 9.54
CA ALA A 27 -7.88 8.72 9.83
C ALA A 27 -8.31 7.24 9.80
N ASP A 28 -9.56 6.94 10.12
CA ASP A 28 -10.10 5.57 10.08
C ASP A 28 -10.03 4.92 8.70
N ARG A 29 -9.96 5.73 7.62
CA ARG A 29 -9.78 5.26 6.23
C ARG A 29 -8.48 4.49 6.02
N ILE A 30 -7.45 4.75 6.85
CA ILE A 30 -6.15 4.06 6.77
C ILE A 30 -6.36 2.54 6.90
N SER A 31 -7.23 2.11 7.81
CA SER A 31 -7.53 0.68 8.00
C SER A 31 -8.15 0.04 6.75
N GLY A 32 -9.04 0.75 6.07
CA GLY A 32 -9.66 0.34 4.81
C GLY A 32 -8.66 0.19 3.68
N TRP A 33 -7.76 1.16 3.51
CA TRP A 33 -6.68 1.08 2.51
C TRP A 33 -5.74 -0.10 2.78
N CYS A 34 -5.36 -0.33 4.04
CA CYS A 34 -4.55 -1.48 4.41
C CYS A 34 -5.25 -2.80 4.09
N ARG A 35 -6.57 -2.89 4.30
CA ARG A 35 -7.35 -4.08 3.92
C ARG A 35 -7.34 -4.32 2.40
N GLU A 36 -7.55 -3.28 1.61
CA GLU A 36 -7.53 -3.36 0.15
C GLU A 36 -6.15 -3.79 -0.39
N LEU A 37 -5.07 -3.21 0.15
CA LEU A 37 -3.70 -3.59 -0.25
C LEU A 37 -3.37 -5.04 0.09
N ARG A 38 -3.86 -5.56 1.22
CA ARG A 38 -3.74 -6.99 1.56
C ARG A 38 -4.51 -7.86 0.56
N GLN A 39 -5.69 -7.45 0.13
CA GLN A 39 -6.47 -8.16 -0.90
C GLN A 39 -5.78 -8.17 -2.26
N TRP A 40 -4.96 -7.18 -2.58
CA TRP A 40 -4.11 -7.18 -3.78
C TRP A 40 -2.84 -8.03 -3.65
N GLY A 41 -2.63 -8.70 -2.51
CA GLY A 41 -1.51 -9.61 -2.27
C GLY A 41 -0.27 -8.96 -1.66
N PHE A 42 -0.41 -7.84 -0.96
CA PHE A 42 0.68 -7.19 -0.21
C PHE A 42 0.47 -7.38 1.30
N PRO A 43 0.94 -8.49 1.90
CA PRO A 43 0.74 -8.76 3.33
C PRO A 43 1.59 -7.85 4.23
N ASN A 44 2.76 -7.41 3.75
CA ASN A 44 3.71 -6.61 4.52
C ASN A 44 3.46 -5.12 4.28
N LEU A 45 2.83 -4.45 5.25
CA LEU A 45 2.48 -3.04 5.17
C LEU A 45 3.13 -2.25 6.31
N SER A 46 3.74 -1.10 5.98
CA SER A 46 4.18 -0.10 6.95
C SER A 46 3.51 1.23 6.63
N VAL A 47 2.90 1.86 7.62
CA VAL A 47 2.20 3.14 7.45
C VAL A 47 2.89 4.20 8.30
N ARG A 48 3.19 5.35 7.71
CA ARG A 48 3.79 6.47 8.45
C ARG A 48 3.32 7.81 7.88
N GLN A 49 2.99 8.75 8.77
CA GLN A 49 2.88 10.15 8.41
C GLN A 49 4.31 10.73 8.33
N LEU A 50 4.75 11.08 7.12
CA LEU A 50 6.11 11.58 6.88
C LEU A 50 6.24 13.09 7.08
N ALA A 51 5.13 13.83 7.10
CA ALA A 51 5.08 15.28 7.28
C ALA A 51 4.03 15.66 8.34
N THR A 52 4.44 16.48 9.31
CA THR A 52 3.55 17.04 10.33
C THR A 52 2.62 18.11 9.75
N GLY A 53 1.41 18.26 10.30
CA GLY A 53 0.43 19.26 9.83
C GLY A 53 -0.26 18.96 8.51
N ARG A 54 0.04 17.82 7.85
CA ARG A 54 -0.66 17.35 6.65
C ARG A 54 -1.56 16.18 6.96
N CYS A 55 -2.76 16.17 6.38
CA CYS A 55 -3.69 15.04 6.47
C CYS A 55 -3.36 13.98 5.40
N GLU A 56 -2.15 13.40 5.48
CA GLU A 56 -1.69 12.34 4.58
C GLU A 56 -0.81 11.31 5.29
N VAL A 57 -0.77 10.09 4.74
CA VAL A 57 0.16 9.04 5.16
C VAL A 57 0.85 8.41 3.96
N CYS A 58 2.07 7.95 4.15
CA CYS A 58 2.77 7.08 3.22
C CYS A 58 2.58 5.62 3.66
N ILE A 59 2.18 4.76 2.72
CA ILE A 59 2.09 3.32 2.91
C ILE A 59 3.16 2.65 2.05
N ALA A 60 4.08 1.94 2.69
CA ALA A 60 4.98 1.00 2.04
C ALA A 60 4.33 -0.39 2.04
N ALA A 61 4.07 -0.92 0.85
CA ALA A 61 3.44 -2.23 0.66
C ALA A 61 4.40 -3.17 -0.05
N ARG A 62 4.60 -4.37 0.47
CA ARG A 62 5.50 -5.39 -0.12
C ARG A 62 4.82 -6.75 -0.18
N ARG A 63 5.09 -7.48 -1.25
CA ARG A 63 4.85 -8.92 -1.30
C ARG A 63 5.86 -9.63 -0.40
N ASP A 64 5.54 -10.84 0.04
CA ASP A 64 6.55 -11.69 0.66
C ASP A 64 7.68 -11.90 -0.35
N TRP A 65 8.91 -11.76 0.13
CA TRP A 65 10.09 -12.06 -0.67
C TRP A 65 10.12 -13.56 -0.92
N GLN A 66 9.58 -14.00 -2.06
CA GLN A 66 9.90 -15.32 -2.59
C GLN A 66 11.21 -15.16 -3.35
N ALA A 67 12.32 -15.57 -2.72
CA ALA A 67 13.56 -15.83 -3.44
C ALA A 67 13.20 -16.73 -4.64
N GLY A 68 13.57 -16.29 -5.84
CA GLY A 68 13.15 -16.92 -7.09
C GLY A 68 13.39 -18.43 -7.04
N ASN A 69 12.31 -19.20 -7.15
CA ASN A 69 12.40 -20.61 -7.46
C ASN A 69 12.64 -20.68 -8.97
N GLU A 70 13.91 -20.58 -9.36
CA GLU A 70 14.36 -20.92 -10.71
C GLU A 70 14.11 -22.43 -10.90
N ARG A 71 13.15 -22.75 -11.75
CA ARG A 71 12.98 -24.06 -12.38
C ARG A 71 12.98 -23.84 -13.89
#